data_AF-A0A5M3MWM3-F1
#
_entry.id   AF-A0A5M3MWM3-F1
#
_cell.length_a   1.000
_cell.length_b   1.000
_cell.length_c   1.000
_cell.angle_alpha   90.00
_cell.angle_beta   90.00
_cell.angle_gamma   90.00
#
_symmetry.space_group_name_H-M   'P 1'
#
loop_
_entity.id
_entity.type
_entity.pdbx_description
1 polymer ?
#
loop_
_entity_poly.entity_id
_entity_poly.type
_entity_poly.pdbx_seq_one_letter_code
_entity_poly.pdbx_strand_id
1 'polypeptide(L)'
;IEICDYLTTRHALLALARTCTVFKDPSLNRVWSGYLDPIKISDILSALPDSVKENAYGDVVDFIPTQEGWQRLYSYAKRVRYLSFDYRFRVCQPSTHILRCRRLSKGYSAILYRVHFLWASSTQHGSHGQRRE
;
A
#
# COMPACT_ATOMS: atom_id res chain seq x y z
N ILE A 1 2.06 -17.54 22.81
CA ILE A 1 1.05 -17.88 21.79
C ILE A 1 -0.01 -16.80 21.86
N GLU A 2 -0.12 -15.97 20.84
CA GLU A 2 -1.08 -14.87 20.84
C GLU A 2 -2.44 -15.37 20.35
N ILE A 3 -3.54 -14.88 20.94
CA ILE A 3 -4.91 -15.27 20.56
C ILE A 3 -5.16 -15.08 19.05
N CYS A 4 -4.49 -14.11 18.43
CA CYS A 4 -4.57 -13.82 17.00
C CYS A 4 -4.08 -14.97 16.10
N ASP A 5 -3.18 -15.83 16.59
CA ASP A 5 -2.63 -16.95 15.81
C ASP A 5 -3.66 -18.06 15.58
N TYR A 6 -4.63 -18.20 16.48
CA TYR A 6 -5.72 -19.17 16.37
C TYR A 6 -6.86 -18.71 15.46
N LEU A 7 -6.93 -17.42 15.13
CA LEU A 7 -7.96 -16.89 14.24
C LEU A 7 -7.52 -17.06 12.78
N THR A 8 -8.22 -17.93 12.06
CA THR A 8 -7.94 -18.25 10.66
C THR A 8 -8.72 -17.39 9.67
N THR A 9 -9.69 -16.60 10.13
CA THR A 9 -10.53 -15.79 9.25
C THR A 9 -10.20 -14.31 9.35
N ARG A 10 -10.08 -13.66 8.18
CA ARG A 10 -9.82 -12.22 8.07
C ARG A 10 -10.89 -11.39 8.79
N HIS A 11 -12.16 -11.80 8.69
CA HIS A 11 -13.28 -11.11 9.33
C HIS A 11 -13.15 -11.09 10.86
N ALA A 12 -12.83 -12.23 11.50
CA ALA A 12 -12.70 -12.30 12.96
C ALA A 12 -11.56 -11.41 13.47
N LEU A 13 -10.42 -11.40 12.77
CA LEU A 13 -9.29 -10.54 13.12
C LEU A 13 -9.61 -9.04 12.94
N LEU A 14 -10.31 -8.67 11.87
CA LEU A 14 -10.73 -7.29 11.67
C LEU A 14 -11.75 -6.84 12.72
N ALA A 15 -12.67 -7.73 13.11
CA ALA A 15 -13.59 -7.47 14.22
C ALA A 15 -12.82 -7.26 15.53
N LEU A 16 -11.85 -8.14 15.83
CA LEU A 16 -11.02 -8.05 17.03
C LEU A 16 -10.20 -6.75 17.06
N ALA A 17 -9.65 -6.34 15.92
CA ALA A 17 -8.89 -5.10 15.80
C ALA A 17 -9.73 -3.84 16.05
N ARG A 18 -11.03 -3.91 15.75
CA ARG A 18 -11.99 -2.80 15.94
C ARG A 18 -12.51 -2.75 17.37
N THR A 19 -12.68 -3.89 18.02
CA THR A 19 -13.27 -3.95 19.37
C THR A 19 -12.26 -3.76 20.48
N CYS A 20 -10.98 -4.11 20.28
CA CYS A 20 -9.96 -4.03 21.33
C CYS A 20 -8.67 -3.35 20.83
N THR A 21 -8.26 -2.28 21.52
CA THR A 21 -7.03 -1.55 21.22
C THR A 21 -5.77 -2.41 21.44
N VAL A 22 -5.77 -3.28 22.44
CA VAL A 22 -4.66 -4.21 22.73
C VAL A 22 -4.43 -5.17 21.57
N PHE A 23 -5.51 -5.66 20.95
CA PHE A 23 -5.42 -6.59 19.82
C PHE A 23 -5.40 -5.89 18.46
N LYS A 24 -5.49 -4.57 18.41
CA LYS A 24 -5.52 -3.81 17.15
C LYS A 24 -4.31 -4.11 16.28
N ASP A 25 -3.11 -3.91 16.79
CA ASP A 25 -1.90 -4.11 16.01
C ASP A 25 -1.57 -5.58 15.73
N PRO A 26 -1.65 -6.51 16.71
CA PRO A 26 -1.47 -7.94 16.44
C PRO A 26 -2.43 -8.48 15.38
N SER A 27 -3.71 -8.10 15.46
CA SER A 27 -4.73 -8.55 14.49
C SER A 27 -4.47 -7.99 13.11
N LEU A 28 -4.17 -6.69 13.00
CA LEU A 28 -3.82 -6.08 11.71
C LEU A 28 -2.51 -6.64 11.14
N ASN A 29 -1.52 -6.94 11.97
CA ASN A 29 -0.30 -7.62 11.54
C ASN A 29 -0.63 -8.98 10.93
N ARG A 30 -1.49 -9.77 11.58
CA ARG A 30 -1.92 -11.07 11.06
C ARG A 30 -2.71 -10.93 9.75
N VAL A 31 -3.67 -10.02 9.69
CA VAL A 31 -4.51 -9.75 8.50
C VAL A 31 -3.67 -9.32 7.30
N TRP A 32 -2.71 -8.43 7.50
CA TRP A 32 -1.89 -7.88 6.43
C TRP A 32 -0.62 -8.68 6.14
N SER A 33 -0.29 -9.68 6.95
CA SER A 33 0.92 -10.50 6.77
C SER A 33 0.94 -11.28 5.45
N GLY A 34 -0.23 -11.68 4.94
CA GLY A 34 -0.33 -12.59 3.81
C GLY A 34 -0.25 -14.08 4.18
N TYR A 35 -0.24 -14.42 5.48
CA TYR A 35 -0.26 -15.82 5.94
C TYR A 35 -1.63 -16.50 5.82
N LEU A 36 -2.72 -15.73 5.95
CA LEU A 36 -4.07 -16.26 5.76
C LEU A 36 -4.36 -16.44 4.28
N ASP A 37 -4.16 -15.36 3.52
CA ASP A 37 -4.29 -15.31 2.07
C ASP A 37 -3.21 -14.34 1.54
N PRO A 38 -2.54 -14.64 0.43
CA PRO A 38 -1.56 -13.73 -0.17
C PRO A 38 -2.18 -12.35 -0.45
N ILE A 39 -1.53 -11.29 0.04
CA ILE A 39 -2.03 -9.92 -0.16
C ILE A 39 -1.84 -9.52 -1.61
N LYS A 40 -2.89 -8.98 -2.24
CA LYS A 40 -2.81 -8.40 -3.58
C LYS A 40 -2.57 -6.90 -3.50
N ILE A 41 -2.01 -6.32 -4.57
CA ILE A 41 -1.86 -4.86 -4.68
C ILE A 41 -3.22 -4.16 -4.58
N SER A 42 -4.27 -4.74 -5.18
CA SER A 42 -5.65 -4.23 -5.09
C SER A 42 -6.11 -4.08 -3.64
N ASP A 43 -5.74 -5.01 -2.76
CA ASP A 43 -6.15 -4.97 -1.35
C ASP A 43 -5.51 -3.77 -0.64
N ILE A 44 -4.24 -3.49 -0.94
CA ILE A 44 -3.52 -2.34 -0.38
C ILE A 44 -4.12 -1.03 -0.90
N LEU A 45 -4.43 -0.95 -2.20
CA LEU A 45 -5.04 0.23 -2.80
C LEU A 45 -6.46 0.49 -2.24
N SER A 46 -7.25 -0.56 -2.04
CA SER A 46 -8.59 -0.45 -1.45
C SER A 46 -8.58 0.07 0.00
N ALA A 47 -7.46 -0.08 0.72
CA ALA A 47 -7.28 0.49 2.05
C ALA A 47 -6.91 1.99 2.04
N LEU A 48 -6.79 2.60 0.85
CA LEU A 48 -6.42 3.99 0.61
C LEU A 48 -7.44 4.68 -0.31
N PRO A 49 -8.72 4.76 0.08
CA PRO A 49 -9.79 5.23 -0.80
C PRO A 49 -9.55 6.65 -1.34
N ASP A 50 -8.98 7.54 -0.52
CA ASP A 50 -8.73 8.94 -0.89
C ASP A 50 -7.62 9.11 -1.95
N SER A 51 -6.88 8.03 -2.25
CA SER A 51 -5.68 8.06 -3.11
C SER A 51 -5.91 7.40 -4.47
N VAL A 52 -7.06 6.79 -4.69
CA VAL A 52 -7.38 5.98 -5.87
C VAL A 52 -8.40 6.74 -6.71
N LYS A 53 -8.13 6.90 -8.01
CA LYS A 53 -9.14 7.32 -8.97
C LYS A 53 -9.62 6.10 -9.74
N GLU A 54 -10.92 5.89 -9.73
CA GLU A 54 -11.58 4.81 -10.47
C GLU A 54 -12.30 5.37 -11.69
N ASN A 55 -12.42 4.56 -12.75
CA ASN A 55 -13.27 4.87 -13.90
C ASN A 55 -14.75 4.55 -13.60
N ALA A 56 -15.63 4.80 -14.57
CA ALA A 56 -17.06 4.48 -14.47
C ALA A 56 -17.37 2.98 -14.30
N TYR A 57 -16.38 2.10 -14.52
CA TYR A 57 -16.49 0.64 -14.38
C TYR A 57 -15.90 0.13 -13.06
N GLY A 58 -15.36 1.02 -12.19
CA GLY A 58 -14.72 0.65 -10.93
C GLY A 58 -13.27 0.19 -11.06
N ASP A 59 -12.65 0.31 -12.23
CA ASP A 59 -11.22 0.02 -12.37
C ASP A 59 -10.38 1.19 -11.88
N VAL A 60 -9.34 0.88 -11.11
CA VAL A 60 -8.33 1.85 -10.69
C VAL A 60 -7.53 2.34 -11.91
N VAL A 61 -7.73 3.59 -12.30
CA VAL A 61 -7.05 4.23 -13.43
C VAL A 61 -5.83 5.03 -13.00
N ASP A 62 -5.83 5.56 -11.78
CA ASP A 62 -4.73 6.36 -11.26
C ASP A 62 -4.62 6.25 -9.74
N PHE A 63 -3.41 6.47 -9.23
CA PHE A 63 -3.09 6.47 -7.80
C PHE A 63 -2.25 7.70 -7.46
N ILE A 64 -2.91 8.69 -6.85
CA ILE A 64 -2.31 9.96 -6.42
C ILE A 64 -2.47 10.07 -4.90
N PRO A 65 -1.61 9.41 -4.11
CA PRO A 65 -1.67 9.48 -2.66
C PRO A 65 -1.26 10.86 -2.13
N THR A 66 -2.03 11.35 -1.16
CA THR A 66 -1.62 12.47 -0.31
C THR A 66 -0.46 12.05 0.60
N GLN A 67 0.17 13.00 1.28
CA GLN A 67 1.22 12.68 2.26
C GLN A 67 0.72 11.71 3.35
N GLU A 68 -0.50 11.89 3.84
CA GLU A 68 -1.13 10.96 4.78
C GLU A 68 -1.39 9.60 4.13
N GLY A 69 -1.83 9.60 2.87
CA GLY A 69 -2.01 8.38 2.06
C GLY A 69 -0.71 7.57 1.98
N TRP A 70 0.43 8.22 1.75
CA TRP A 70 1.75 7.57 1.76
C TRP A 70 2.10 6.98 3.13
N GLN A 71 1.82 7.69 4.23
CA GLN A 71 2.08 7.17 5.57
C GLN A 71 1.22 5.96 5.89
N ARG A 72 -0.08 5.98 5.50
CA ARG A 72 -0.98 4.84 5.64
C ARG A 72 -0.54 3.66 4.76
N LEU A 73 -0.17 3.92 3.50
CA LEU A 73 0.37 2.90 2.60
C LEU A 73 1.57 2.21 3.26
N TYR A 74 2.51 3.01 3.77
CA TYR A 74 3.71 2.51 4.39
C TYR A 74 3.40 1.70 5.67
N SER A 75 2.43 2.13 6.48
CA SER A 75 2.05 1.43 7.70
C SER A 75 1.42 0.05 7.41
N TYR A 76 0.67 -0.10 6.32
CA TYR A 76 0.17 -1.40 5.87
C TYR A 76 1.27 -2.24 5.21
N ALA A 77 2.05 -1.65 4.30
CA ALA A 77 3.11 -2.35 3.56
C ALA A 77 4.15 -2.97 4.49
N LYS A 78 4.48 -2.32 5.61
CA LYS A 78 5.38 -2.86 6.65
C LYS A 78 4.92 -4.19 7.24
N ARG A 79 3.61 -4.45 7.25
CA ARG A 79 3.00 -5.65 7.84
C ARG A 79 3.01 -6.82 6.85
N VAL A 80 3.07 -6.54 5.55
CA VAL A 80 3.07 -7.55 4.49
C VAL A 80 4.33 -8.42 4.54
N ARG A 81 4.14 -9.73 4.45
CA ARG A 81 5.20 -10.75 4.33
C ARG A 81 5.07 -11.52 3.02
N TYR A 82 3.84 -11.80 2.58
CA TYR A 82 3.54 -12.44 1.30
C TYR A 82 2.66 -11.54 0.44
N LEU A 83 3.20 -11.18 -0.72
CA LEU A 83 2.53 -10.36 -1.72
C LEU A 83 2.35 -11.18 -3.00
N SER A 84 1.13 -11.20 -3.53
CA SER A 84 0.77 -11.81 -4.80
C SER A 84 0.61 -10.74 -5.88
N PHE A 85 1.22 -10.99 -7.03
CA PHE A 85 1.06 -10.16 -8.22
C PHE A 85 0.02 -10.82 -9.12
N ASP A 86 -1.19 -10.27 -9.15
CA ASP A 86 -2.14 -10.65 -10.19
C ASP A 86 -1.67 -10.03 -11.51
N TYR A 87 -1.25 -10.87 -12.46
CA TYR A 87 -0.74 -10.41 -13.76
C TYR A 87 -1.82 -9.77 -14.65
N ARG A 88 -3.06 -9.65 -14.16
CA ARG A 88 -4.17 -9.02 -14.87
C ARG A 88 -4.18 -7.49 -14.82
N PHE A 89 -3.18 -6.83 -14.22
CA PHE A 89 -2.97 -5.40 -14.42
C PHE A 89 -2.67 -5.13 -15.90
N ARG A 90 -3.72 -4.90 -16.68
CA ARG A 90 -3.63 -4.28 -17.99
C ARG A 90 -3.27 -2.84 -17.74
N VAL A 91 -1.97 -2.54 -17.76
CA VAL A 91 -1.49 -1.16 -17.78
C VAL A 91 -2.15 -0.50 -19.00
N CYS A 92 -3.12 0.38 -18.74
CA CYS A 92 -3.71 1.20 -19.79
C CYS A 92 -2.58 1.89 -20.55
N GLN A 93 -2.69 1.88 -21.88
CA GLN A 93 -1.70 2.44 -22.78
C GLN A 93 -1.31 3.88 -22.39
N PRO A 94 -0.07 4.29 -22.66
CA PRO A 94 0.50 5.50 -22.09
C PRO A 94 -0.09 6.77 -22.72
N SER A 95 -1.12 7.34 -22.10
CA SER A 95 -1.38 8.77 -22.18
C SER A 95 -0.88 9.45 -20.90
N THR A 96 0.36 9.91 -21.00
CA THR A 96 0.99 11.04 -20.28
C THR A 96 1.16 11.06 -18.74
N HIS A 97 0.58 10.17 -17.93
CA HIS A 97 0.93 10.07 -16.49
C HIS A 97 1.22 8.62 -16.08
N ILE A 98 2.44 8.17 -16.40
CA ILE A 98 2.84 6.77 -16.25
C ILE A 98 3.38 6.53 -14.82
N LEU A 99 2.61 5.83 -13.98
CA LEU A 99 3.18 5.00 -12.90
C LEU A 99 4.01 3.89 -13.57
N ARG A 100 5.29 4.17 -13.80
CA ARG A 100 6.17 3.32 -14.62
C ARG A 100 6.63 2.12 -13.82
N CYS A 101 5.79 1.13 -13.53
CA CYS A 101 6.22 -0.14 -12.96
C CYS A 101 7.06 -0.92 -13.99
N ARG A 102 8.37 -0.62 -14.05
CA ARG A 102 9.33 -1.38 -14.86
C ARG A 102 9.52 -2.75 -14.22
N ARG A 103 9.26 -3.78 -15.00
CA ARG A 103 9.54 -5.19 -14.73
C ARG A 103 11.02 -5.34 -14.30
N LEU A 104 11.26 -5.55 -13.01
CA LEU A 104 12.57 -5.95 -12.50
C LEU A 104 12.55 -7.47 -12.32
N SER A 105 12.87 -8.17 -13.41
CA SER A 105 13.21 -9.58 -13.36
C SER A 105 14.57 -9.73 -12.67
N LYS A 106 14.54 -9.90 -11.35
CA LYS A 106 15.41 -10.76 -10.53
C LYS A 106 15.31 -10.31 -9.07
N GLY A 107 14.77 -11.21 -8.24
CA GLY A 107 15.04 -11.33 -6.81
C GLY A 107 14.74 -10.11 -5.94
N TYR A 108 13.63 -10.18 -5.22
CA TYR A 108 13.39 -9.57 -3.91
C TYR A 108 13.67 -8.06 -3.75
N SER A 109 12.62 -7.33 -3.35
CA SER A 109 12.70 -5.95 -2.82
C SER A 109 12.93 -4.85 -3.86
N ALA A 110 11.87 -4.38 -4.54
CA ALA A 110 11.95 -3.19 -5.41
C ALA A 110 10.81 -2.17 -5.22
N ILE A 111 9.70 -2.56 -4.59
CA ILE A 111 8.60 -1.62 -4.29
C ILE A 111 9.01 -0.66 -3.18
N LEU A 112 9.74 -1.14 -2.15
CA LEU A 112 10.22 -0.30 -1.05
C LEU A 112 11.27 0.74 -1.51
N TYR A 113 12.20 0.37 -2.38
CA TYR A 113 13.25 1.29 -2.83
C TYR A 113 12.72 2.46 -3.66
N ARG A 114 11.64 2.26 -4.43
CA ARG A 114 11.09 3.32 -5.26
C ARG A 114 10.13 4.25 -4.52
N VAL A 115 9.42 3.74 -3.53
CA VAL A 115 8.66 4.58 -2.58
C VAL A 115 9.63 5.44 -1.77
N HIS A 116 10.78 4.89 -1.35
CA HIS A 116 11.82 5.65 -0.67
C HIS A 116 12.45 6.73 -1.58
N PHE A 117 12.69 6.41 -2.86
CA PHE A 117 13.25 7.38 -3.82
C PHE A 117 12.28 8.53 -4.11
N LEU A 118 10.99 8.24 -4.31
CA LEU A 118 9.95 9.26 -4.55
C LEU A 118 9.70 10.14 -3.31
N TRP A 119 9.77 9.57 -2.11
CA TRP A 119 9.66 10.34 -0.87
C TRP A 119 10.85 11.30 -0.67
N ALA A 120 12.09 10.84 -0.95
CA ALA A 120 13.29 11.67 -0.85
C ALA A 120 13.33 12.81 -1.89
N SER A 121 12.75 12.63 -3.07
CA SER A 121 12.64 13.69 -4.08
C SER A 121 11.58 14.74 -3.72
N SER A 122 10.51 14.34 -3.02
CA SER A 122 9.45 15.27 -2.59
C SER A 122 9.89 16.20 -1.45
N THR A 123 10.83 15.78 -0.60
CA THR A 123 11.32 16.59 0.52
C THR A 123 12.38 17.61 0.10
N GLN A 124 13.07 17.43 -1.02
CA GLN A 124 14.09 18.37 -1.50
C GLN A 124 13.53 19.60 -2.23
N HIS A 125 12.26 19.60 -2.65
CA HIS A 125 11.66 20.75 -3.34
C HIS A 125 11.00 21.79 -2.42
N GLY A 126 11.08 21.64 -1.09
CA GLY A 126 10.48 22.57 -0.13
C GLY A 126 11.38 23.71 0.38
N SER A 127 12.63 23.83 -0.08
CA SER A 127 13.64 24.66 0.60
C SER A 127 14.33 25.69 -0.31
N HIS A 128 13.63 26.33 -1.24
CA HIS A 128 14.18 27.47 -1.97
C HIS A 128 13.09 28.52 -2.23
N GLY A 129 12.97 29.48 -1.31
CA GLY A 129 11.99 30.55 -1.46
C GLY A 129 12.01 31.62 -0.38
N GLN A 130 13.19 32.06 0.08
CA GLN A 130 13.28 33.34 0.79
C GLN A 130 14.66 33.97 0.60
N ARG A 131 14.78 34.83 -0.42
CA ARG A 131 15.91 35.75 -0.55
C ARG A 131 15.50 37.01 -1.35
N ARG A 132 15.39 38.11 -0.61
CA ARG A 132 15.38 39.52 -1.04
C ARG A 132 14.13 39.90 -1.84
N GLU A 133 13.48 41.02 -1.59
CA GLU A 133 14.02 42.37 -1.34
C GLU A 133 13.47 43.04 -0.07
#